data_AF-A0A9E3U2I0-F1
#
_entry.id   AF-A0A9E3U2I0-F1
#
_cell.length_a   1.000
_cell.length_b   1.000
_cell.length_c   1.000
_cell.angle_alpha   90.00
_cell.angle_beta   90.00
_cell.angle_gamma   90.00
#
_symmetry.space_group_name_H-M   'P 1'
#
loop_
_entity.id
_entity.type
_entity.pdbx_description
1 polymer ?
#
loop_
_entity_poly.entity_id
_entity_poly.type
_entity_poly.pdbx_seq_one_letter_code
_entity_poly.pdbx_strand_id
1 'polypeptide(L)'
;MAWTSLAAFLIGASLGLLSGFSLWVVHDEAFFQALGRLSSKVHYGVGELAFYVVCMLLYLGWWRVRPPQSAAARVGHGLLAVAASTNLLWHFPPLFFVATRLAASEPTGAVIVSSEFRALLFSPVVLSRCVHVWMASLATAGLLWRWITFNDTPSAPSDDLGKMGVQISLAATLAQLPIGMWMLSASPAAEQSRLLGGDLLALALLSASVLLSLGLLHQLAGACIGKTSRRQLATAALLLAMVVALMSLTLQRAERRAWPRASGQEKNIAGSALAQTCDA
;
A
#
# COMPACT_ATOMS: atom_id res chain seq x y z
N MET A 1 21.96 -5.14 9.47
CA MET A 1 21.06 -5.30 8.29
C MET A 1 19.94 -6.35 8.48
N ALA A 2 20.23 -7.64 8.69
CA ALA A 2 19.18 -8.68 8.71
C ALA A 2 18.07 -8.46 9.77
N TRP A 3 18.46 -8.16 11.02
CA TRP A 3 17.50 -7.91 12.10
C TRP A 3 16.67 -6.64 11.91
N THR A 4 17.26 -5.58 11.35
CA THR A 4 16.53 -4.34 11.05
C THR A 4 15.51 -4.55 9.94
N SER A 5 15.85 -5.34 8.91
CA SER A 5 14.91 -5.72 7.86
C SER A 5 13.77 -6.59 8.40
N LEU A 6 14.09 -7.56 9.28
CA LEU A 6 13.07 -8.38 9.95
C LEU A 6 12.15 -7.53 10.83
N ALA A 7 12.70 -6.62 11.63
CA ALA A 7 11.91 -5.71 12.46
C ALA A 7 11.00 -4.82 11.61
N ALA A 8 11.51 -4.25 10.52
CA ALA A 8 10.71 -3.45 9.59
C ALA A 8 9.57 -4.27 8.97
N PHE A 9 9.84 -5.51 8.56
CA PHE A 9 8.82 -6.44 8.07
C PHE A 9 7.75 -6.72 9.14
N LEU A 10 8.15 -7.04 10.38
CA LEU A 10 7.22 -7.32 11.47
C LEU A 10 6.36 -6.10 11.83
N ILE A 11 6.94 -4.90 11.84
CA ILE A 11 6.20 -3.65 12.05
C ILE A 11 5.17 -3.46 10.93
N GLY A 12 5.58 -3.59 9.66
CA GLY A 12 4.67 -3.47 8.52
C GLY A 12 3.53 -4.49 8.55
N ALA A 13 3.85 -5.76 8.84
CA ALA A 13 2.88 -6.82 8.99
C ALA A 13 1.90 -6.55 10.15
N SER A 14 2.41 -6.08 11.29
CA SER A 14 1.57 -5.73 12.45
C SER A 14 0.63 -4.57 12.14
N LEU A 15 1.10 -3.53 11.44
CA LEU A 15 0.26 -2.42 10.98
C LEU A 15 -0.82 -2.90 10.01
N GLY A 16 -0.49 -3.82 9.10
CA GLY A 16 -1.47 -4.46 8.22
C GLY A 16 -2.54 -5.25 8.98
N LEU A 17 -2.12 -6.05 9.97
CA LEU A 17 -3.04 -6.80 10.82
C LEU A 17 -3.92 -5.89 11.67
N LEU A 18 -3.37 -4.82 12.25
CA LEU A 18 -4.15 -3.82 12.99
C LEU A 18 -5.17 -3.12 12.10
N SER A 19 -4.80 -2.81 10.85
CA SER A 19 -5.72 -2.27 9.86
C SER A 19 -6.87 -3.26 9.57
N GLY A 20 -6.56 -4.53 9.31
CA GLY A 20 -7.57 -5.57 9.12
C GLY A 20 -8.47 -5.79 10.34
N PHE A 21 -7.88 -5.79 11.55
CA PHE A 21 -8.63 -5.87 12.80
C PHE A 21 -9.55 -4.67 12.98
N SER A 22 -9.12 -3.46 12.59
CA SER A 22 -9.98 -2.28 12.66
C SER A 22 -11.21 -2.40 11.76
N LEU A 23 -11.08 -2.98 10.56
CA LEU A 23 -12.21 -3.28 9.67
C LEU A 23 -13.17 -4.30 10.29
N TRP A 24 -12.62 -5.28 11.01
CA TRP A 24 -13.40 -6.29 11.74
C TRP A 24 -14.22 -5.68 12.88
N VAL A 25 -13.60 -4.82 13.71
CA VAL A 25 -14.27 -4.14 14.83
C VAL A 25 -15.38 -3.20 14.34
N VAL A 26 -15.24 -2.60 13.16
CA VAL A 26 -16.25 -1.72 12.57
C VAL A 26 -17.42 -2.51 11.95
N HIS A 27 -17.36 -3.85 11.94
CA HIS A 27 -18.36 -4.74 11.36
C HIS A 27 -18.71 -4.37 9.91
N ASP A 28 -17.69 -4.14 9.07
CA ASP A 28 -17.90 -3.89 7.64
C ASP A 28 -18.32 -5.19 6.92
N GLU A 29 -19.59 -5.57 7.07
CA GLU A 29 -20.15 -6.80 6.51
C GLU A 29 -19.95 -6.89 5.00
N ALA A 30 -20.04 -5.77 4.29
CA ALA A 30 -19.84 -5.71 2.84
C ALA A 30 -18.42 -6.12 2.46
N PHE A 31 -17.41 -5.63 3.21
CA PHE A 31 -16.03 -6.04 3.01
C PHE A 31 -15.81 -7.53 3.29
N PHE A 32 -16.35 -8.07 4.39
CA PHE A 32 -16.19 -9.49 4.71
C PHE A 32 -16.93 -10.42 3.75
N GLN A 33 -18.11 -10.02 3.26
CA GLN A 33 -18.84 -10.75 2.22
C GLN A 33 -18.04 -10.77 0.91
N ALA A 34 -17.51 -9.62 0.49
CA ALA A 34 -16.65 -9.51 -0.69
C ALA A 34 -15.37 -10.35 -0.54
N LEU A 35 -14.77 -10.35 0.64
CA LEU A 35 -13.60 -11.16 0.96
C LEU A 35 -13.94 -12.67 0.93
N GLY A 36 -15.14 -13.05 1.37
CA GLY A 36 -15.65 -14.42 1.29
C GLY A 36 -15.76 -14.93 -0.15
N ARG A 37 -16.16 -14.05 -1.09
CA ARG A 37 -16.15 -14.35 -2.54
C ARG A 37 -14.73 -14.58 -3.09
N LEU A 38 -13.69 -14.15 -2.37
CA LEU A 38 -12.27 -14.32 -2.69
C LEU A 38 -11.59 -15.40 -1.84
N SER A 39 -12.35 -16.24 -1.12
CA SER A 39 -11.84 -17.23 -0.15
C SER A 39 -10.67 -18.07 -0.67
N SER A 40 -10.75 -18.61 -1.89
CA SER A 40 -9.66 -19.39 -2.48
C SER A 40 -8.35 -18.60 -2.61
N LYS A 41 -8.43 -17.30 -2.92
CA LYS A 41 -7.26 -16.41 -3.04
C LYS A 41 -6.72 -15.99 -1.68
N VAL A 42 -7.60 -15.78 -0.70
CA VAL A 42 -7.22 -15.52 0.69
C VAL A 42 -6.46 -16.71 1.26
N HIS A 43 -6.99 -17.93 1.13
CA HIS A 43 -6.32 -19.15 1.61
C HIS A 43 -4.95 -19.35 0.95
N TYR A 44 -4.88 -19.14 -0.37
CA TYR A 44 -3.62 -19.22 -1.11
C TYR A 44 -2.62 -18.16 -0.63
N GLY A 45 -3.04 -16.90 -0.48
CA GLY A 45 -2.17 -15.82 0.01
C GLY A 45 -1.69 -16.01 1.45
N VAL A 46 -2.53 -16.54 2.34
CA VAL A 46 -2.11 -16.92 3.71
C VAL A 46 -1.12 -18.06 3.69
N GLY A 47 -1.36 -19.09 2.86
CA GLY A 47 -0.45 -20.21 2.69
C GLY A 47 0.93 -19.77 2.15
N GLU A 48 0.94 -18.91 1.13
CA GLU A 48 2.17 -18.34 0.58
C GLU A 48 2.90 -17.45 1.59
N LEU A 49 2.18 -16.64 2.38
CA LEU A 49 2.80 -15.84 3.44
C LEU A 49 3.42 -16.71 4.53
N ALA A 50 2.75 -17.79 4.95
CA ALA A 50 3.31 -18.72 5.92
C ALA A 50 4.56 -19.42 5.36
N PHE A 51 4.46 -19.94 4.13
CA PHE A 51 5.58 -20.54 3.42
C PHE A 51 6.76 -19.57 3.31
N TYR A 52 6.48 -18.32 2.94
CA TYR A 52 7.45 -17.23 2.86
C TYR A 52 8.16 -16.97 4.18
N VAL A 53 7.41 -16.82 5.27
CA VAL A 53 7.97 -16.57 6.61
C VAL A 53 8.90 -17.72 7.01
N VAL A 54 8.49 -18.97 6.76
CA VAL A 54 9.32 -20.15 7.01
C VAL A 54 10.60 -20.10 6.16
N CYS A 55 10.50 -19.88 4.86
CA CYS A 55 11.67 -19.76 3.97
C CYS A 55 12.62 -18.66 4.43
N MET A 56 12.10 -17.50 4.83
CA MET A 56 12.90 -16.38 5.33
C MET A 56 13.59 -16.70 6.66
N LEU A 57 12.91 -17.40 7.59
CA LEU A 57 13.52 -17.83 8.86
C LEU A 57 14.60 -18.88 8.64
N LEU A 58 14.36 -19.87 7.79
CA LEU A 58 15.35 -20.88 7.41
C LEU A 58 16.56 -20.23 6.72
N TYR A 59 16.28 -19.27 5.85
CA TYR A 59 17.30 -18.47 5.17
C TYR A 59 18.17 -17.68 6.16
N LEU A 60 17.55 -16.96 7.10
CA LEU A 60 18.27 -16.19 8.13
C LEU A 60 19.09 -17.11 9.05
N GLY A 61 18.54 -18.28 9.41
CA GLY A 61 19.23 -19.31 10.18
C GLY A 61 20.46 -19.85 9.44
N TRP A 62 20.29 -20.21 8.17
CA TRP A 62 21.38 -20.69 7.33
C TRP A 62 22.46 -19.63 7.16
N TRP A 63 22.09 -18.37 6.89
CA TRP A 63 23.01 -17.26 6.76
C TRP A 63 23.91 -17.09 7.99
N ARG A 64 23.33 -17.22 9.18
CA ARG A 64 24.08 -17.08 10.45
C ARG A 64 25.16 -18.15 10.60
N VAL A 65 24.95 -19.34 10.05
CA VAL A 65 25.88 -20.48 10.16
C VAL A 65 26.89 -20.48 9.01
N ARG A 66 26.50 -20.03 7.81
CA ARG A 66 27.34 -20.03 6.61
C ARG A 66 27.22 -18.72 5.84
N PRO A 67 27.99 -17.68 6.21
CA PRO A 67 28.02 -16.46 5.42
C PRO A 67 28.52 -16.78 3.99
N PRO A 68 27.94 -16.17 2.95
CA PRO A 68 28.27 -16.46 1.57
C PRO A 68 29.72 -16.07 1.28
N GLN A 69 30.54 -17.07 0.99
CA GLN A 69 31.93 -16.86 0.59
C GLN A 69 32.07 -16.67 -0.93
N SER A 70 31.07 -17.08 -1.72
CA SER A 70 31.11 -17.00 -3.20
C SER A 70 30.23 -15.88 -3.76
N ALA A 71 30.62 -15.36 -4.94
CA ALA A 71 29.81 -14.40 -5.67
C ALA A 71 28.44 -14.97 -6.06
N ALA A 72 28.38 -16.24 -6.46
CA ALA A 72 27.14 -16.94 -6.78
C ALA A 72 26.17 -16.98 -5.60
N ALA A 73 26.67 -17.24 -4.38
CA ALA A 73 25.84 -17.21 -3.18
C ALA A 73 25.27 -15.79 -2.95
N ARG A 74 26.09 -14.73 -3.06
CA ARG A 74 25.62 -13.34 -2.95
C ARG A 74 24.53 -12.98 -3.96
N VAL A 75 24.67 -13.42 -5.21
CA VAL A 75 23.63 -13.22 -6.25
C VAL A 75 22.36 -13.99 -5.90
N GLY A 76 22.47 -15.28 -5.56
CA GLY A 76 21.33 -16.10 -5.15
C GLY A 76 20.58 -15.50 -3.96
N HIS A 77 21.29 -14.88 -3.02
CA HIS A 77 20.71 -14.14 -1.90
C HIS A 77 19.90 -12.92 -2.34
N GLY A 78 20.45 -12.10 -3.24
CA GLY A 78 19.74 -10.96 -3.80
C GLY A 78 18.47 -11.39 -4.54
N LEU A 79 18.56 -12.45 -5.35
CA LEU A 79 17.42 -13.00 -6.08
C LEU A 79 16.34 -13.53 -5.14
N LEU A 80 16.72 -14.24 -4.07
CA LEU A 80 15.76 -14.75 -3.09
C LEU A 80 15.05 -13.59 -2.39
N ALA A 81 15.77 -12.54 -2.00
CA ALA A 81 15.18 -11.35 -1.37
C ALA A 81 14.23 -10.58 -2.31
N VAL A 82 14.54 -10.52 -3.61
CA VAL A 82 13.68 -9.91 -4.63
C VAL A 82 12.44 -10.77 -4.90
N ALA A 83 12.61 -12.08 -5.11
CA ALA A 83 11.50 -13.03 -5.30
C ALA A 83 10.56 -13.00 -4.09
N ALA A 84 11.16 -12.93 -2.91
CA ALA A 84 10.47 -12.76 -1.66
C ALA A 84 9.60 -11.47 -1.64
N SER A 85 10.22 -10.31 -1.86
CA SER A 85 9.54 -9.02 -1.77
C SER A 85 8.46 -8.87 -2.86
N THR A 86 8.71 -9.39 -4.05
CA THR A 86 7.77 -9.34 -5.19
C THR A 86 6.56 -10.24 -4.98
N ASN A 87 6.72 -11.41 -4.35
CA ASN A 87 5.58 -12.25 -3.99
C ASN A 87 4.60 -11.51 -3.07
N LEU A 88 5.09 -10.87 -2.01
CA LEU A 88 4.24 -10.08 -1.10
C LEU A 88 3.49 -8.95 -1.83
N LEU A 89 4.20 -8.20 -2.69
CA LEU A 89 3.62 -7.08 -3.45
C LEU A 89 2.62 -7.53 -4.52
N TRP A 90 2.76 -8.76 -5.04
CA TRP A 90 1.88 -9.31 -6.05
C TRP A 90 0.58 -9.87 -5.48
N HIS A 91 0.60 -10.40 -4.25
CA HIS A 91 -0.58 -11.04 -3.68
C HIS A 91 -1.45 -10.09 -2.86
N PHE A 92 -0.86 -9.29 -1.97
CA PHE A 92 -1.65 -8.58 -0.95
C PHE A 92 -2.35 -7.31 -1.46
N PRO A 93 -1.66 -6.30 -2.05
CA PRO A 93 -2.33 -5.10 -2.53
C PRO A 93 -3.43 -5.40 -3.56
N PRO A 94 -3.19 -6.23 -4.60
CA PRO A 94 -4.25 -6.66 -5.52
C PRO A 94 -5.47 -7.27 -4.84
N LEU A 95 -5.27 -8.21 -3.92
CA LEU A 95 -6.36 -8.89 -3.22
C LEU A 95 -7.23 -7.89 -2.44
N PHE A 96 -6.60 -7.00 -1.67
CA PHE A 96 -7.33 -6.04 -0.86
C PHE A 96 -8.03 -4.98 -1.70
N PHE A 97 -7.40 -4.44 -2.74
CA PHE A 97 -8.06 -3.45 -3.59
C PHE A 97 -9.21 -4.04 -4.41
N VAL A 98 -9.10 -5.30 -4.86
CA VAL A 98 -10.23 -6.01 -5.47
C VAL A 98 -11.35 -6.23 -4.45
N ALA A 99 -11.03 -6.65 -3.22
CA ALA A 99 -12.01 -6.81 -2.16
C ALA A 99 -12.75 -5.51 -1.82
N THR A 100 -12.03 -4.39 -1.68
CA THR A 100 -12.63 -3.07 -1.46
C THR A 100 -13.53 -2.64 -2.61
N ARG A 101 -13.11 -2.88 -3.86
CA ARG A 101 -13.94 -2.60 -5.04
C ARG A 101 -15.23 -3.42 -5.03
N LEU A 102 -15.13 -4.71 -4.76
CA LEU A 102 -16.29 -5.61 -4.69
C LEU A 102 -17.22 -5.24 -3.54
N ALA A 103 -16.67 -4.90 -2.38
CA ALA A 103 -17.45 -4.42 -1.25
C ALA A 103 -18.34 -3.24 -1.67
N ALA A 104 -17.76 -2.29 -2.44
CA ALA A 104 -18.44 -1.08 -2.91
C ALA A 104 -19.52 -1.31 -3.99
N SER A 105 -19.39 -2.32 -4.86
CA SER A 105 -20.30 -2.52 -5.99
C SER A 105 -21.23 -3.73 -5.83
N GLU A 106 -20.67 -4.87 -5.41
CA GLU A 106 -21.34 -6.17 -5.38
C GLU A 106 -20.77 -7.02 -4.23
N PRO A 107 -21.14 -6.73 -2.96
CA PRO A 107 -20.54 -7.39 -1.81
C PRO A 107 -20.89 -8.89 -1.74
N THR A 108 -22.08 -9.27 -2.21
CA THR A 108 -22.56 -10.66 -2.25
C THR A 108 -22.50 -11.25 -3.66
N GLY A 109 -22.50 -12.57 -3.76
CA GLY A 109 -22.50 -13.28 -5.04
C GLY A 109 -21.69 -14.57 -5.01
N ALA A 110 -21.54 -15.19 -6.18
CA ALA A 110 -20.72 -16.38 -6.33
C ALA A 110 -19.24 -16.10 -6.03
N VAL A 111 -18.50 -17.17 -5.70
CA VAL A 111 -17.05 -17.16 -5.56
C VAL A 111 -16.43 -16.74 -6.89
N ILE A 112 -15.52 -15.78 -6.84
CA ILE A 112 -14.91 -15.18 -8.02
C ILE A 112 -13.83 -16.12 -8.56
N VAL A 113 -13.95 -16.49 -9.83
CA VAL A 113 -12.96 -17.34 -10.49
C VAL A 113 -11.72 -16.54 -10.91
N SER A 114 -10.62 -17.24 -11.22
CA SER A 114 -9.33 -16.59 -11.52
C SER A 114 -9.34 -15.68 -12.76
N SER A 115 -10.23 -15.89 -13.74
CA SER A 115 -10.39 -14.99 -14.89
C SER A 115 -11.04 -13.66 -14.49
N GLU A 116 -12.12 -13.72 -13.72
CA GLU A 116 -12.84 -12.55 -13.20
C GLU A 116 -11.96 -11.71 -12.27
N PHE A 117 -11.21 -12.36 -11.37
CA PHE A 117 -10.25 -11.66 -10.51
C PHE A 117 -9.22 -10.88 -11.32
N ARG A 118 -8.67 -11.46 -12.40
CA ARG A 118 -7.72 -10.78 -13.29
C ARG A 118 -8.37 -9.59 -14.00
N ALA A 119 -9.62 -9.73 -14.45
CA ALA A 119 -10.35 -8.61 -15.06
C ALA A 119 -10.53 -7.44 -14.06
N LEU A 120 -10.86 -7.74 -12.80
CA LEU A 120 -10.96 -6.74 -11.74
C LEU A 120 -9.60 -6.10 -11.41
N LEU A 121 -8.53 -6.90 -11.37
CA LEU A 121 -7.16 -6.43 -11.13
C LEU A 121 -6.71 -5.41 -12.17
N PHE A 122 -7.02 -5.65 -13.45
CA PHE A 122 -6.68 -4.74 -14.54
C PHE A 122 -7.66 -3.57 -14.70
N SER A 123 -8.65 -3.43 -13.80
CA SER A 123 -9.44 -2.20 -13.77
C SER A 123 -8.55 -1.00 -13.43
N PRO A 124 -8.73 0.17 -14.07
CA PRO A 124 -7.84 1.34 -13.87
C PRO A 124 -7.72 1.76 -12.40
N VAL A 125 -8.81 1.67 -11.63
CA VAL A 125 -8.83 2.01 -10.20
C VAL A 125 -7.96 1.07 -9.37
N VAL A 126 -8.09 -0.25 -9.57
CA VAL A 126 -7.34 -1.25 -8.79
C VAL A 126 -5.87 -1.20 -9.17
N LEU A 127 -5.58 -1.13 -10.48
CA LEU A 127 -4.22 -1.14 -10.99
C LEU A 127 -3.44 0.11 -10.54
N SER A 128 -4.02 1.30 -10.64
CA SER A 128 -3.36 2.54 -10.20
C SER A 128 -3.04 2.52 -8.71
N ARG A 129 -3.95 2.01 -7.86
CA ARG A 129 -3.72 1.84 -6.42
C ARG A 129 -2.61 0.82 -6.12
N CYS A 130 -2.57 -0.30 -6.84
CA CYS A 130 -1.49 -1.29 -6.71
C CYS A 130 -0.13 -0.66 -7.05
N VAL A 131 -0.04 0.01 -8.20
CA VAL A 131 1.19 0.66 -8.66
C VAL A 131 1.64 1.75 -7.66
N HIS A 132 0.69 2.50 -7.10
CA HIS A 132 0.99 3.50 -6.06
C HIS A 132 1.62 2.87 -4.81
N VAL A 133 1.05 1.75 -4.31
CA VAL A 133 1.60 1.01 -3.16
C VAL A 133 2.97 0.41 -3.48
N TRP A 134 3.18 -0.09 -4.70
CA TRP A 134 4.49 -0.60 -5.12
C TRP A 134 5.56 0.50 -5.11
N MET A 135 5.25 1.68 -5.64
CA MET A 135 6.17 2.82 -5.57
C MET A 135 6.39 3.29 -4.12
N ALA A 136 5.36 3.31 -3.28
CA ALA A 136 5.50 3.65 -1.85
C ALA A 136 6.43 2.66 -1.13
N SER A 137 6.34 1.38 -1.48
CA SER A 137 7.18 0.32 -0.94
C SER A 137 8.64 0.51 -1.36
N LEU A 138 8.89 0.84 -2.65
CA LEU A 138 10.23 1.18 -3.14
C LEU A 138 10.79 2.44 -2.47
N ALA A 139 9.97 3.48 -2.29
CA ALA A 139 10.34 4.71 -1.62
C ALA A 139 10.81 4.46 -0.19
N THR A 140 10.04 3.67 0.55
CA THR A 140 10.32 3.28 1.94
C THR A 140 11.55 2.38 2.03
N ALA A 141 11.66 1.38 1.16
CA ALA A 141 12.79 0.45 1.15
C ALA A 141 14.11 1.16 0.83
N GLY A 142 14.12 2.06 -0.17
CA GLY A 142 15.30 2.86 -0.52
C GLY A 142 15.77 3.77 0.62
N LEU A 143 14.84 4.43 1.30
CA LEU A 143 15.17 5.29 2.44
C LEU A 143 15.67 4.49 3.65
N LEU A 144 15.03 3.35 3.94
CA LEU A 144 15.47 2.45 5.01
C LEU A 144 16.85 1.87 4.72
N TRP A 145 17.11 1.48 3.46
CA TRP A 145 18.44 1.04 3.04
C TRP A 145 19.47 2.12 3.33
N ARG A 146 19.25 3.36 2.88
CA ARG A 146 20.16 4.47 3.18
C ARG A 146 20.39 4.63 4.68
N TRP A 147 19.33 4.60 5.48
CA TRP A 147 19.40 4.74 6.93
C TRP A 147 20.31 3.68 7.57
N ILE A 148 20.19 2.43 7.14
CA ILE A 148 21.00 1.32 7.64
C ILE A 148 22.47 1.51 7.23
N THR A 149 22.76 1.75 5.95
CA THR A 149 24.15 1.92 5.47
C THR A 149 24.84 3.14 6.08
N PHE A 150 24.08 4.19 6.37
CA PHE A 150 24.60 5.39 7.02
C PHE A 150 25.08 5.12 8.45
N ASN A 151 24.38 4.24 9.19
CA ASN A 151 24.77 3.87 10.56
C ASN A 151 25.89 2.81 10.61
N ASP A 152 25.96 1.92 9.61
CA ASP A 152 26.91 0.80 9.60
C ASP A 152 28.32 1.20 9.11
N THR A 153 28.47 2.27 8.33
CA THR A 153 29.75 2.65 7.70
C THR A 153 30.02 4.16 7.71
N PRO A 154 30.42 4.74 8.86
CA PRO A 154 30.72 6.17 8.95
C PRO A 154 32.01 6.60 8.22
N SER A 155 32.81 5.69 7.66
CA SER A 155 34.17 6.00 7.17
C SER A 155 34.62 5.26 5.90
N ALA A 156 33.72 4.58 5.18
CA ALA A 156 34.11 3.85 3.97
C ALA A 156 34.28 4.79 2.75
N PRO A 157 35.38 4.69 1.99
CA PRO A 157 35.68 5.60 0.87
C PRO A 157 34.70 5.54 -0.34
N SER A 158 33.79 4.56 -0.39
CA SER A 158 32.79 4.44 -1.47
C SER A 158 31.37 4.33 -0.92
N ASP A 159 30.72 5.47 -0.66
CA ASP A 159 29.33 5.59 -0.20
C ASP A 159 28.28 5.33 -1.31
N ASP A 160 28.68 4.68 -2.40
CA ASP A 160 27.87 4.59 -3.62
C ASP A 160 26.63 3.70 -3.44
N LEU A 161 26.75 2.61 -2.65
CA LEU A 161 25.62 1.74 -2.33
C LEU A 161 24.55 2.47 -1.51
N GLY A 162 24.95 3.31 -0.56
CA GLY A 162 24.01 4.10 0.22
C GLY A 162 23.30 5.15 -0.63
N LYS A 163 24.04 5.84 -1.52
CA LYS A 163 23.45 6.80 -2.47
C LYS A 163 22.39 6.16 -3.36
N MET A 164 22.60 4.94 -3.82
CA MET A 164 21.62 4.21 -4.63
C MET A 164 20.28 4.04 -3.89
N GLY A 165 20.29 3.79 -2.57
CA GLY A 165 19.06 3.72 -1.77
C GLY A 165 18.26 5.03 -1.78
N VAL A 166 18.94 6.18 -1.64
CA VAL A 166 18.28 7.51 -1.73
C VAL A 166 17.77 7.78 -3.14
N GLN A 167 18.53 7.40 -4.17
CA GLN A 167 18.12 7.57 -5.56
C GLN A 167 16.87 6.76 -5.90
N ILE A 168 16.80 5.50 -5.46
CA ILE A 168 15.60 4.67 -5.58
C ILE A 168 14.43 5.35 -4.88
N SER A 169 14.65 5.87 -3.67
CA SER A 169 13.60 6.54 -2.89
C SER A 169 13.08 7.82 -3.56
N LEU A 170 14.00 8.62 -4.11
CA LEU A 170 13.71 9.84 -4.84
C LEU A 170 12.93 9.54 -6.13
N ALA A 171 13.42 8.59 -6.94
CA ALA A 171 12.78 8.20 -8.19
C ALA A 171 11.37 7.66 -7.96
N ALA A 172 11.19 6.80 -6.96
CA ALA A 172 9.88 6.25 -6.61
C ALA A 172 8.92 7.35 -6.11
N THR A 173 9.37 8.24 -5.21
CA THR A 173 8.56 9.38 -4.74
C THR A 173 8.19 10.32 -5.89
N LEU A 174 9.09 10.55 -6.85
CA LEU A 174 8.80 11.39 -8.02
C LEU A 174 7.76 10.73 -8.94
N ALA A 175 7.90 9.42 -9.19
CA ALA A 175 6.94 8.65 -9.98
C ALA A 175 5.54 8.61 -9.35
N GLN A 176 5.43 8.74 -8.03
CA GLN A 176 4.13 8.80 -7.35
C GLN A 176 3.27 10.00 -7.77
N LEU A 177 3.85 11.12 -8.22
CA LEU A 177 3.09 12.28 -8.67
C LEU A 177 2.20 11.96 -9.90
N PRO A 178 2.74 11.49 -11.03
CA PRO A 178 1.89 11.08 -12.17
C PRO A 178 1.00 9.88 -11.83
N ILE A 179 1.43 8.95 -10.97
CA ILE A 179 0.59 7.83 -10.53
C ILE A 179 -0.60 8.32 -9.69
N GLY A 180 -0.40 9.31 -8.82
CA GLY A 180 -1.47 9.94 -8.04
C GLY A 180 -2.49 10.63 -8.94
N MET A 181 -2.03 11.33 -9.99
CA MET A 181 -2.93 11.92 -11.00
C MET A 181 -3.70 10.85 -11.77
N TRP A 182 -3.06 9.74 -12.14
CA TRP A 182 -3.73 8.60 -12.77
C TRP A 182 -4.78 7.98 -11.85
N MET A 183 -4.46 7.80 -10.57
CA MET A 183 -5.42 7.29 -9.58
C MET A 183 -6.63 8.21 -9.45
N LEU A 184 -6.42 9.53 -9.37
CA LEU A 184 -7.50 10.51 -9.28
C LEU A 184 -8.40 10.47 -10.53
N SER A 185 -7.83 10.39 -11.73
CA SER A 185 -8.61 10.34 -12.98
C SER A 185 -9.33 9.01 -13.17
N ALA A 186 -8.79 7.91 -12.63
CA ALA A 186 -9.41 6.59 -12.66
C ALA A 186 -10.55 6.45 -11.62
N SER A 187 -10.51 7.20 -10.52
CA SER A 187 -11.50 7.13 -9.44
C SER A 187 -12.92 7.51 -9.91
N PRO A 188 -13.99 6.96 -9.31
CA PRO A 188 -15.36 7.38 -9.55
C PRO A 188 -15.59 8.88 -9.36
N ALA A 189 -16.50 9.48 -10.14
CA ALA A 189 -16.79 10.92 -10.09
C ALA A 189 -17.16 11.43 -8.69
N ALA A 190 -17.83 10.60 -7.88
CA ALA A 190 -18.16 10.94 -6.49
C ALA A 190 -16.91 11.06 -5.58
N GLU A 191 -15.90 10.19 -5.78
CA GLU A 191 -14.61 10.30 -5.08
C GLU A 191 -13.84 11.52 -5.56
N GLN A 192 -13.76 11.73 -6.88
CA GLN A 192 -13.11 12.90 -7.48
C GLN A 192 -13.70 14.20 -6.95
N SER A 193 -15.03 14.34 -6.95
CA SER A 193 -15.72 15.53 -6.47
C SER A 193 -15.36 15.84 -5.01
N ARG A 194 -15.26 14.82 -4.13
CA ARG A 194 -14.88 15.02 -2.73
C ARG A 194 -13.45 15.51 -2.58
N LEU A 195 -12.53 14.87 -3.29
CA LEU A 195 -11.11 15.23 -3.28
C LEU A 195 -10.86 16.62 -3.88
N LEU A 196 -11.72 17.06 -4.80
CA LEU A 196 -11.61 18.33 -5.53
C LEU A 196 -12.51 19.46 -4.99
N GLY A 197 -13.03 19.33 -3.76
CA GLY A 197 -13.72 20.43 -3.05
C GLY A 197 -15.07 20.07 -2.43
N GLY A 198 -15.63 18.90 -2.75
CA GLY A 198 -16.87 18.42 -2.14
C GLY A 198 -16.74 18.02 -0.66
N ASP A 199 -15.53 17.76 -0.18
CA ASP A 199 -15.22 17.61 1.25
C ASP A 199 -13.94 18.39 1.59
N LEU A 200 -14.10 19.53 2.28
CA LEU A 200 -12.98 20.42 2.64
C LEU A 200 -11.89 19.71 3.45
N LEU A 201 -12.25 18.76 4.31
CA LEU A 201 -11.25 18.01 5.09
C LEU A 201 -10.46 17.07 4.18
N ALA A 202 -11.12 16.38 3.25
CA ALA A 202 -10.44 15.52 2.29
C ALA A 202 -9.50 16.33 1.39
N LEU A 203 -9.95 17.49 0.90
CA LEU A 203 -9.12 18.42 0.13
C LEU A 203 -7.93 18.94 0.94
N ALA A 204 -8.13 19.28 2.22
CA ALA A 204 -7.06 19.74 3.11
C ALA A 204 -6.01 18.65 3.38
N LEU A 205 -6.45 17.41 3.66
CA LEU A 205 -5.56 16.26 3.85
C LEU A 205 -4.77 15.95 2.57
N LEU A 206 -5.42 15.95 1.41
CA LEU A 206 -4.78 15.78 0.11
C LEU A 206 -3.74 16.89 -0.14
N SER A 207 -4.12 18.15 0.04
CA SER A 207 -3.22 19.29 -0.17
C SER A 207 -2.01 19.25 0.75
N ALA A 208 -2.22 18.96 2.04
CA ALA A 208 -1.14 18.82 3.02
C ALA A 208 -0.17 17.68 2.64
N SER A 209 -0.71 16.53 2.20
CA SER A 209 0.12 15.40 1.79
C SER A 209 0.95 15.68 0.53
N VAL A 210 0.42 16.45 -0.43
CA VAL A 210 1.17 16.91 -1.60
C VAL A 210 2.30 17.86 -1.19
N LEU A 211 2.02 18.84 -0.32
CA LEU A 211 3.05 19.78 0.17
C LEU A 211 4.16 19.05 0.93
N LEU A 212 3.82 18.09 1.80
CA LEU A 212 4.81 17.28 2.50
C LEU A 212 5.60 16.37 1.54
N SER A 213 4.99 15.89 0.46
CA SER A 213 5.68 15.12 -0.58
C SER A 213 6.72 15.97 -1.32
N LEU A 214 6.43 17.26 -1.58
CA LEU A 214 7.41 18.19 -2.13
C LEU A 214 8.57 18.43 -1.15
N GLY A 215 8.26 18.58 0.14
CA GLY A 215 9.27 18.64 1.19
C GLY A 215 10.15 17.38 1.24
N LEU A 216 9.54 16.20 1.11
CA LEU A 216 10.25 14.91 1.05
C LEU A 216 11.17 14.85 -0.16
N LEU A 217 10.68 15.20 -1.35
CA LEU A 217 11.49 15.28 -2.57
C LEU A 217 12.70 16.21 -2.41
N HIS A 218 12.52 17.36 -1.77
CA HIS A 218 13.61 18.28 -1.47
C HIS A 218 14.66 17.64 -0.54
N GLN A 219 14.24 16.96 0.53
CA GLN A 219 15.18 16.26 1.44
C GLN A 219 15.94 15.15 0.72
N LEU A 220 15.25 14.33 -0.09
CA LEU A 220 15.85 13.23 -0.85
C LEU A 220 16.81 13.74 -1.94
N ALA A 221 16.44 14.79 -2.67
CA ALA A 221 17.32 15.42 -3.67
C ALA A 221 18.59 15.98 -3.02
N GLY A 222 18.46 16.67 -1.88
CA GLY A 222 19.60 17.15 -1.11
C GLY A 222 20.51 16.01 -0.65
N ALA A 223 19.93 14.86 -0.26
CA ALA A 223 20.69 13.68 0.16
C ALA A 223 21.37 12.95 -1.01
N CYS A 224 20.85 13.07 -2.24
CA CYS A 224 21.48 12.56 -3.46
C CYS A 224 22.69 13.40 -3.92
N ILE A 225 22.59 14.73 -3.83
CA ILE A 225 23.61 15.66 -4.37
C ILE A 225 24.69 15.96 -3.31
N GLY A 226 24.29 16.10 -2.05
CA GLY A 226 25.16 16.57 -0.97
C GLY A 226 25.65 15.48 -0.03
N LYS A 227 26.39 15.91 1.01
CA LYS A 227 26.72 15.05 2.15
C LYS A 227 25.45 14.80 2.94
N THR A 228 24.98 13.55 2.94
CA THR A 228 23.83 13.14 3.72
C THR A 228 24.12 13.31 5.21
N SER A 229 23.18 13.89 5.96
CA SER A 229 23.26 13.96 7.43
C SER A 229 22.18 13.08 8.09
N ARG A 230 22.43 12.63 9.33
CA ARG A 230 21.46 11.86 10.11
C ARG A 230 20.14 12.62 10.30
N ARG A 231 20.23 13.93 10.54
CA ARG A 231 19.06 14.81 10.69
C ARG A 231 18.23 14.85 9.40
N GLN A 232 18.88 14.99 8.24
CA GLN A 232 18.21 14.98 6.95
C GLN A 232 17.47 13.67 6.70
N LEU A 233 18.10 12.51 6.97
CA LEU A 233 17.44 11.22 6.82
C LEU A 233 16.28 11.02 7.80
N ALA A 234 16.41 11.51 9.04
CA ALA A 234 15.34 11.43 10.02
C ALA A 234 14.14 12.29 9.61
N THR A 235 14.40 13.51 9.13
CA THR A 235 13.37 14.39 8.57
C THR A 235 12.70 13.74 7.35
N ALA A 236 13.46 13.14 6.43
CA ALA A 236 12.89 12.44 5.28
C ALA A 236 12.01 11.25 5.71
N ALA A 237 12.44 10.46 6.70
CA ALA A 237 11.66 9.34 7.22
C ALA A 237 10.36 9.79 7.89
N LEU A 238 10.42 10.88 8.68
CA LEU A 238 9.25 11.48 9.29
C LEU A 238 8.27 12.04 8.22
N LEU A 239 8.78 12.75 7.22
CA LEU A 239 7.96 13.27 6.11
C LEU A 239 7.28 12.14 5.35
N LEU A 240 8.01 11.06 5.02
CA LEU A 240 7.44 9.88 4.36
C LEU A 240 6.33 9.25 5.21
N ALA A 241 6.55 9.05 6.51
CA ALA A 241 5.53 8.50 7.40
C ALA A 241 4.28 9.38 7.47
N MET A 242 4.45 10.71 7.56
CA MET A 242 3.33 11.66 7.55
C MET A 242 2.57 11.65 6.22
N VAL A 243 3.28 11.59 5.08
CA VAL A 243 2.64 11.48 3.75
C VAL A 243 1.80 10.21 3.66
N VAL A 244 2.34 9.06 4.06
CA VAL A 244 1.62 7.77 4.04
C VAL A 244 0.37 7.84 4.95
N ALA A 245 0.50 8.40 6.15
CA ALA A 245 -0.63 8.55 7.08
C ALA A 245 -1.72 9.46 6.49
N LEU A 246 -1.36 10.64 5.98
CA LEU A 246 -2.32 11.57 5.39
C LEU A 246 -2.99 11.00 4.14
N MET A 247 -2.24 10.34 3.25
CA MET A 247 -2.82 9.69 2.06
C MET A 247 -3.78 8.57 2.43
N SER A 248 -3.45 7.79 3.47
CA SER A 248 -4.35 6.75 3.98
C SER A 248 -5.64 7.35 4.54
N LEU A 249 -5.54 8.46 5.28
CA LEU A 249 -6.71 9.18 5.80
C LEU A 249 -7.54 9.81 4.67
N THR A 250 -6.90 10.41 3.66
CA THR A 250 -7.56 10.94 2.46
C THR A 250 -8.36 9.86 1.75
N LEU A 251 -7.77 8.69 1.52
CA LEU A 251 -8.43 7.55 0.88
C LEU A 251 -9.63 7.07 1.71
N GLN A 252 -9.42 6.81 3.01
CA GLN A 252 -10.51 6.40 3.90
C GLN A 252 -11.66 7.43 3.91
N ARG A 253 -11.33 8.72 3.88
CA ARG A 253 -12.34 9.78 3.87
C ARG A 253 -13.10 9.86 2.55
N ALA A 254 -12.39 9.68 1.43
CA ALA A 254 -13.00 9.64 0.11
C ALA A 254 -13.99 8.48 -0.01
N GLU A 255 -13.66 7.31 0.54
CA GLU A 255 -14.47 6.08 0.46
C GLU A 255 -15.64 6.05 1.45
N ARG A 256 -15.46 6.48 2.71
CA ARG A 256 -16.47 6.32 3.80
C ARG A 256 -17.86 6.91 3.55
N ARG A 257 -18.01 7.91 2.67
CA ARG A 257 -19.33 8.51 2.37
C ARG A 257 -19.95 7.99 1.07
N ALA A 258 -19.26 7.13 0.32
CA ALA A 258 -19.75 6.64 -0.98
C ALA A 258 -20.77 5.52 -0.80
N TRP A 259 -20.94 5.03 0.44
CA TRP A 259 -22.00 4.14 0.85
C TRP A 259 -23.27 4.94 1.20
N PRO A 260 -24.24 5.13 0.28
CA PRO A 260 -25.59 5.40 0.74
C PRO A 260 -25.96 4.21 1.61
N ARG A 261 -26.26 4.44 2.89
CA ARG A 261 -26.89 3.40 3.71
C ARG A 261 -28.19 3.02 3.01
N ALA A 262 -28.16 1.93 2.24
CA ALA A 262 -29.29 1.41 1.47
C ALA A 262 -30.53 1.15 2.34
N SER A 263 -30.39 1.20 3.67
CA SER A 263 -31.45 1.06 4.65
C SER A 263 -32.57 2.11 4.61
N GLY A 264 -32.46 3.19 3.82
CA GLY A 264 -33.43 4.30 3.82
C GLY A 264 -34.26 4.48 2.55
N GLN A 265 -33.75 4.11 1.37
CA GLN A 265 -34.36 4.54 0.10
C GLN A 265 -35.33 3.50 -0.49
N GLU A 266 -35.17 2.21 -0.18
CA GLU A 266 -36.15 1.18 -0.60
C GLU A 266 -37.52 1.35 0.07
N LYS A 267 -37.58 1.86 1.31
CA LYS A 267 -38.87 2.11 1.99
C LYS A 267 -39.65 3.26 1.36
N ASN A 268 -38.99 4.26 0.79
CA ASN A 268 -39.68 5.39 0.16
C ASN A 268 -40.18 5.06 -1.25
N ILE A 269 -39.53 4.18 -1.99
CA ILE A 269 -40.00 3.76 -3.32
C ILE A 269 -41.17 2.76 -3.19
N ALA A 270 -41.09 1.83 -2.24
CA ALA A 270 -42.21 0.93 -1.94
C ALA A 270 -43.43 1.70 -1.38
N GLY A 271 -43.20 2.70 -0.53
CA GLY A 271 -44.25 3.57 0.00
C GLY A 271 -44.93 4.45 -1.07
N SER A 272 -44.15 5.00 -2.01
CA SER A 272 -44.72 5.83 -3.10
C SER A 272 -45.48 4.99 -4.14
N ALA A 273 -45.03 3.77 -4.43
CA ALA A 273 -45.73 2.86 -5.35
C ALA A 273 -47.06 2.35 -4.77
N LEU A 274 -47.13 2.14 -3.45
CA LEU A 274 -48.38 1.78 -2.75
C LEU A 274 -49.35 2.96 -2.63
N ALA A 275 -48.86 4.19 -2.47
CA ALA A 275 -49.73 5.37 -2.47
C ALA A 275 -50.37 5.63 -3.84
N GLN A 276 -49.68 5.33 -4.95
CA GLN A 276 -50.20 5.53 -6.30
C GLN A 276 -51.26 4.51 -6.75
N THR A 277 -51.45 3.42 -6.02
CA THR A 277 -52.42 2.36 -6.37
C THR A 277 -53.73 2.44 -5.60
N CYS A 278 -53.86 3.34 -4.62
CA CYS A 278 -55.09 3.53 -3.84
C CYS A 278 -55.99 4.68 -4.31
N ASP A 279 -55.56 5.47 -5.32
CA ASP A 279 -56.32 6.61 -5.87
C ASP A 279 -56.98 6.29 -7.24
N ALA A 280 -57.17 5.00 -7.58
CA ALA A 280 -57.85 4.54 -8.80
C ALA A 280 -58.98 3.56 -8.45
#